data_AF-E9USD1-F1
#
_entry.id   AF-E9USD1-F1
#
_cell.length_a   1.000
_cell.length_b   1.000
_cell.length_c   1.000
_cell.angle_alpha   90.00
_cell.angle_beta   90.00
_cell.angle_gamma   90.00
#
_symmetry.space_group_name_H-M   'P 1'
#
loop_
_entity.id
_entity.type
_entity.pdbx_description
1 polymer ?
#
loop_
_entity_poly.entity_id
_entity_poly.type
_entity_poly.pdbx_seq_one_letter_code
_entity_poly.pdbx_strand_id
1 'polypeptide(L)'
;MSESLTPVLWVDAEPEVLTRDISDIATFAPDLVYEPPQMIGGQVVHHGRWVGRLPVWPFDRTEPEGLGRLLPEGVSVVMAYAAAHPVLPPRVSAIDPNPDLGERTQHRWHVAPGGSLCLIQTEGDWSPETSPVELLLKAAGWRIEYALMKAGVVDSMTTNGIVSDPCLDHLIADAACQ
;
A
#
# COMPACT_ATOMS: atom_id res chain seq x y z
N MET A 1 30.39 10.60 -31.50
CA MET A 1 29.81 11.48 -30.48
C MET A 1 28.57 10.77 -29.97
N SER A 2 28.60 10.25 -28.74
CA SER A 2 27.40 9.65 -28.14
C SER A 2 26.52 10.81 -27.70
N GLU A 3 25.38 11.02 -28.34
CA GLU A 3 24.36 11.88 -27.76
C GLU A 3 23.97 11.31 -26.40
N SER A 4 24.07 12.13 -25.36
CA SER A 4 23.56 11.78 -24.04
C SER A 4 22.04 11.78 -24.12
N LEU A 5 21.42 10.61 -24.15
CA LEU A 5 19.97 10.48 -24.02
C LEU A 5 19.57 10.97 -22.63
N THR A 6 18.83 12.08 -22.55
CA THR A 6 18.21 12.52 -21.30
C THR A 6 16.99 11.65 -21.03
N PRO A 7 16.95 10.90 -19.91
CA PRO A 7 15.79 10.08 -19.59
C PRO A 7 14.57 10.97 -19.32
N VAL A 8 13.43 10.62 -19.91
CA VAL A 8 12.13 11.23 -19.61
C VAL A 8 11.56 10.55 -18.37
N LEU A 9 11.13 11.33 -17.37
CA LEU A 9 10.47 10.77 -16.19
C LEU A 9 9.03 10.42 -16.55
N TRP A 10 8.46 9.39 -15.90
CA TRP A 10 7.08 8.98 -16.20
C TRP A 10 6.07 10.12 -15.97
N VAL A 11 6.31 10.99 -14.98
CA VAL A 11 5.44 12.14 -14.70
C VAL A 11 5.37 13.13 -15.85
N ASP A 12 6.45 13.22 -16.65
CA ASP A 12 6.53 14.08 -17.82
C ASP A 12 5.93 13.38 -19.05
N ALA A 13 6.05 12.06 -19.12
CA ALA A 13 5.46 11.25 -20.19
C ALA A 13 3.93 11.11 -20.04
N GLU A 14 3.43 11.01 -18.81
CA GLU A 14 2.05 10.69 -18.47
C GLU A 14 1.47 11.68 -17.42
N PRO A 15 1.43 13.00 -17.72
CA PRO A 15 1.04 14.02 -16.75
C PRO A 15 -0.44 13.92 -16.31
N GLU A 16 -1.30 13.39 -17.17
CA GLU A 16 -2.72 13.17 -16.86
C GLU A 16 -2.91 12.09 -15.79
N VAL A 17 -2.10 11.02 -15.86
CA VAL A 17 -2.07 9.94 -14.87
C VAL A 17 -1.60 10.48 -13.52
N LEU A 18 -0.53 11.28 -13.50
CA LEU A 18 -0.09 11.92 -12.25
C LEU A 18 -1.19 12.80 -11.65
N THR A 19 -1.87 13.59 -12.48
CA THR A 19 -2.95 14.48 -12.02
C THR A 19 -4.10 13.70 -11.39
N ARG A 20 -4.52 12.61 -12.04
CA ARG A 20 -5.52 11.68 -11.50
C ARG A 20 -5.06 11.11 -10.17
N ASP A 21 -3.86 10.53 -10.12
CA ASP A 21 -3.33 9.88 -8.93
C ASP A 21 -3.25 10.86 -7.74
N ILE A 22 -2.80 12.10 -7.96
CA ILE A 22 -2.79 13.14 -6.93
C ILE A 22 -4.20 13.40 -6.40
N SER A 23 -5.18 13.56 -7.29
CA SER A 23 -6.57 13.81 -6.91
C SER A 23 -7.16 12.64 -6.10
N ASP A 24 -7.02 11.42 -6.62
CA ASP A 24 -7.58 10.21 -6.01
C ASP A 24 -6.98 9.95 -4.63
N ILE A 25 -5.65 10.01 -4.52
CA ILE A 25 -4.95 9.70 -3.26
C ILE A 25 -5.20 10.80 -2.21
N ALA A 26 -5.19 12.07 -2.60
CA ALA A 26 -5.49 13.16 -1.67
C ALA A 26 -6.94 13.10 -1.14
N THR A 27 -7.87 12.60 -1.95
CA THR A 27 -9.25 12.36 -1.53
C THR A 27 -9.36 11.17 -0.56
N PHE A 28 -8.63 10.08 -0.86
CA PHE A 28 -8.67 8.84 -0.08
C PHE A 28 -7.92 8.92 1.26
N ALA A 29 -6.70 9.44 1.25
CA ALA A 29 -5.81 9.49 2.40
C ALA A 29 -5.13 10.88 2.45
N PRO A 30 -5.82 11.90 3.00
CA PRO A 30 -5.34 13.28 3.00
C PRO A 30 -4.03 13.51 3.78
N ASP A 31 -3.69 12.57 4.68
CA ASP A 31 -2.45 12.61 5.46
C ASP A 31 -1.24 12.04 4.71
N LEU A 32 -1.42 11.51 3.49
CA LEU A 32 -0.30 11.13 2.63
C LEU A 32 0.28 12.36 1.92
N VAL A 33 1.59 12.54 2.05
CA VAL A 33 2.33 13.60 1.39
C VAL A 33 2.95 13.07 0.11
N TYR A 34 2.62 13.70 -1.02
CA TYR A 34 3.30 13.43 -2.28
C TYR A 34 4.67 14.10 -2.31
N GLU A 35 5.68 13.31 -2.61
CA GLU A 35 7.02 13.78 -2.91
C GLU A 35 7.30 13.56 -4.40
N PRO A 36 7.56 14.61 -5.19
CA PRO A 36 7.81 14.50 -6.63
C PRO A 36 9.11 13.76 -6.91
N PRO A 37 9.36 13.32 -8.16
CA PRO A 37 10.62 12.67 -8.52
C PRO A 37 11.84 13.49 -8.11
N GLN A 38 12.83 12.82 -7.53
CA GLN A 38 14.07 13.45 -7.10
C GLN A 38 15.26 12.88 -7.86
N MET A 39 16.12 13.78 -8.34
CA MET A 39 17.40 13.43 -8.95
C MET A 39 18.56 14.10 -8.21
N ILE A 40 19.65 13.37 -7.99
CA ILE A 40 20.89 13.89 -7.41
C ILE A 40 22.03 13.49 -8.33
N GLY A 41 22.81 14.47 -8.79
CA GLY A 41 23.96 14.22 -9.68
C GLY A 41 23.60 13.51 -10.99
N GLY A 42 22.38 13.71 -11.50
CA GLY A 42 21.88 13.04 -12.71
C GLY A 42 21.37 11.61 -12.49
N GLN A 43 21.39 11.10 -11.25
CA GLN A 43 20.81 9.81 -10.90
C GLN A 43 19.44 10.00 -10.25
N VAL A 44 18.47 9.17 -10.64
CA VAL A 44 17.15 9.17 -10.01
C VAL A 44 17.25 8.52 -8.63
N VAL A 45 16.87 9.27 -7.60
CA VAL A 45 16.74 8.79 -6.22
C VAL A 45 15.41 8.07 -6.04
N HIS A 46 14.32 8.68 -6.53
CA HIS A 46 13.00 8.04 -6.64
C HIS A 46 12.18 8.69 -7.75
N HIS A 47 11.25 7.94 -8.33
CA HIS A 47 10.37 8.40 -9.41
C HIS A 47 9.07 9.03 -8.88
N GLY A 48 9.14 9.68 -7.71
CA GLY A 48 7.96 10.15 -6.99
C GLY A 48 7.41 9.09 -6.04
N ARG A 49 6.85 9.54 -4.91
CA ARG A 49 6.35 8.65 -3.86
C ARG A 49 5.32 9.36 -2.98
N TRP A 50 4.57 8.58 -2.22
CA TRP A 50 3.69 9.04 -1.16
C TRP A 50 4.17 8.51 0.17
N VAL A 51 4.13 9.35 1.20
CA VAL A 51 4.59 9.01 2.55
C VAL A 51 3.56 9.50 3.56
N GLY A 52 3.16 8.65 4.50
CA GLY A 52 2.26 9.03 5.58
C GLY A 52 1.48 7.84 6.13
N ARG A 53 0.43 8.14 6.91
CA ARG A 53 -0.41 7.12 7.56
C ARG A 53 -1.74 6.98 6.83
N LEU A 54 -2.17 5.74 6.63
CA LEU A 54 -3.48 5.43 6.04
C LEU A 54 -4.59 5.51 7.10
N PRO A 55 -5.85 5.73 6.70
CA PRO A 55 -7.00 5.54 7.58
C PRO A 55 -7.04 4.12 8.13
N VAL A 56 -7.55 3.95 9.35
CA VAL A 56 -7.71 2.62 9.99
C VAL A 56 -8.73 1.77 9.22
N TRP A 57 -9.88 2.36 8.88
CA TRP A 57 -10.98 1.67 8.22
C TRP A 57 -11.53 2.47 7.02
N PRO A 58 -10.89 2.35 5.84
CA PRO A 58 -11.30 3.09 4.64
C PRO A 58 -12.30 2.32 3.76
N PHE A 59 -12.97 1.28 4.27
CA PHE A 59 -13.82 0.40 3.46
C PHE A 59 -15.26 0.91 3.37
N ASP A 60 -15.93 0.61 2.25
CA ASP A 60 -17.34 0.93 2.02
C ASP A 60 -18.28 -0.08 2.73
N ARG A 61 -18.05 -0.27 4.03
CA ARG A 61 -18.83 -1.14 4.91
C ARG A 61 -18.62 -0.73 6.37
N THR A 62 -19.56 -1.11 7.22
CA THR A 62 -19.55 -0.75 8.65
C THR A 62 -18.28 -1.25 9.34
N GLU A 63 -17.65 -0.37 10.13
CA GLU A 63 -16.51 -0.72 10.98
C GLU A 63 -16.92 -1.74 12.05
N PRO A 64 -16.21 -2.87 12.19
CA PRO A 64 -16.47 -3.87 13.23
C PRO A 64 -16.24 -3.31 14.64
N GLU A 65 -17.04 -3.77 15.58
CA GLU A 65 -16.88 -3.38 16.98
C GLU A 65 -15.49 -3.74 17.51
N GLY A 66 -14.90 -2.84 18.30
CA GLY A 66 -13.62 -3.08 18.96
C GLY A 66 -12.39 -2.85 18.10
N LEU A 67 -12.53 -2.48 16.81
CA LEU A 67 -11.39 -2.20 15.94
C LEU A 67 -10.41 -1.20 16.55
N GLY A 68 -10.90 -0.08 17.10
CA GLY A 68 -10.04 0.91 17.75
C GLY A 68 -9.26 0.41 18.97
N ARG A 69 -9.71 -0.67 19.64
CA ARG A 69 -8.95 -1.32 20.73
C ARG A 69 -7.85 -2.22 20.18
N LEU A 70 -8.15 -2.99 19.13
CA LEU A 70 -7.18 -3.86 18.46
C LEU A 70 -6.12 -3.03 17.71
N LEU A 71 -6.56 -1.94 17.09
CA LEU A 71 -5.83 -1.13 16.13
C LEU A 71 -6.18 0.36 16.29
N PRO A 72 -5.46 1.09 17.15
CA PRO A 72 -5.78 2.51 17.38
C PRO A 72 -5.38 3.41 16.21
N GLU A 73 -4.44 2.98 15.36
CA GLU A 73 -3.89 3.77 14.27
C GLU A 73 -3.69 2.92 13.01
N GLY A 74 -3.88 3.53 11.83
CA GLY A 74 -3.64 2.85 10.55
C GLY A 74 -2.16 2.61 10.29
N VAL A 75 -1.82 2.05 9.13
CA VAL A 75 -0.43 1.75 8.76
C VAL A 75 0.28 2.99 8.22
N SER A 76 1.50 3.24 8.68
CA SER A 76 2.40 4.19 7.99
C SER A 76 3.05 3.52 6.80
N VAL A 77 2.97 4.14 5.63
CA VAL A 77 3.44 3.56 4.36
C VAL A 77 4.37 4.49 3.60
N VAL A 78 5.18 3.88 2.74
CA VAL A 78 5.75 4.52 1.57
C VAL A 78 5.19 3.82 0.35
N MET A 79 4.50 4.56 -0.53
CA MET A 79 4.14 4.08 -1.86
C MET A 79 5.04 4.75 -2.89
N ALA A 80 5.87 3.97 -3.58
CA ALA A 80 6.84 4.49 -4.55
C ALA A 80 6.49 4.06 -5.97
N TYR A 81 6.50 5.04 -6.89
CA TYR A 81 6.35 4.78 -8.32
C TYR A 81 7.65 4.22 -8.91
N ALA A 82 7.52 3.35 -9.91
CA ALA A 82 8.64 2.87 -10.71
C ALA A 82 8.83 3.75 -11.96
N ALA A 83 10.00 3.67 -12.59
CA ALA A 83 10.27 4.34 -13.85
C ALA A 83 9.26 4.01 -14.96
N ALA A 84 8.69 2.80 -14.92
CA ALA A 84 7.76 2.28 -15.91
C ALA A 84 6.28 2.46 -15.51
N HIS A 85 5.97 3.26 -14.49
CA HIS A 85 4.57 3.61 -14.20
C HIS A 85 3.98 4.41 -15.38
N PRO A 86 2.70 4.22 -15.77
CA PRO A 86 1.65 3.38 -15.17
C PRO A 86 1.62 1.92 -15.62
N VAL A 87 2.50 1.50 -16.55
CA VAL A 87 2.56 0.09 -17.00
C VAL A 87 2.85 -0.84 -15.83
N LEU A 88 3.71 -0.43 -14.89
CA LEU A 88 3.92 -1.12 -13.62
C LEU A 88 3.20 -0.43 -12.45
N PRO A 89 2.66 -1.24 -11.52
CA PRO A 89 2.08 -0.74 -10.29
C PRO A 89 3.13 -0.04 -9.41
N PRO A 90 2.72 0.97 -8.62
CA PRO A 90 3.50 1.43 -7.49
C PRO A 90 3.75 0.30 -6.49
N ARG A 91 4.86 0.39 -5.76
CA ARG A 91 5.15 -0.54 -4.65
C ARG A 91 4.79 0.13 -3.34
N VAL A 92 4.01 -0.54 -2.50
CA VAL A 92 3.68 -0.09 -1.15
C VAL A 92 4.54 -0.85 -0.14
N SER A 93 5.17 -0.16 0.79
CA SER A 93 5.91 -0.74 1.91
C SER A 93 5.36 -0.22 3.23
N ALA A 94 5.16 -1.11 4.20
CA ALA A 94 4.79 -0.74 5.56
C ALA A 94 6.04 -0.28 6.34
N ILE A 95 5.95 0.92 6.93
CA ILE A 95 7.00 1.53 7.75
C ILE A 95 6.70 1.36 9.24
N ASP A 96 5.43 1.48 9.61
CA ASP A 96 4.97 1.26 10.98
C ASP A 96 3.57 0.62 10.95
N PRO A 97 3.44 -0.66 11.36
CA PRO A 97 4.51 -1.54 11.82
C PRO A 97 5.48 -1.91 10.68
N ASN A 98 6.76 -2.10 11.02
CA ASN A 98 7.77 -2.60 10.09
C ASN A 98 7.88 -4.13 10.23
N PRO A 99 7.49 -4.93 9.21
CA PRO A 99 7.59 -6.38 9.29
C PRO A 99 9.04 -6.83 9.50
N ASP A 100 9.24 -7.78 10.40
CA ASP A 100 10.58 -8.30 10.70
C ASP A 100 11.11 -9.20 9.57
N LEU A 101 12.38 -9.61 9.67
CA LEU A 101 13.01 -10.45 8.66
C LEU A 101 12.34 -11.82 8.54
N GLY A 102 11.87 -12.41 9.65
CA GLY A 102 11.16 -13.68 9.64
C GLY A 102 9.83 -13.58 8.90
N GLU A 103 9.08 -12.51 9.15
CA GLU A 103 7.80 -12.22 8.50
C GLU A 103 7.96 -12.03 6.98
N ARG A 104 9.07 -11.42 6.52
CA ARG A 104 9.42 -11.27 5.09
C ARG A 104 9.82 -12.55 4.38
N THR A 105 10.08 -13.63 5.12
CA THR A 105 10.44 -14.95 4.54
C THR A 105 9.26 -15.90 4.40
N GLN A 106 8.08 -15.51 4.90
CA GLN A 106 6.90 -16.37 4.94
C GLN A 106 5.76 -15.71 4.15
N HIS A 107 5.30 -16.38 3.08
CA HIS A 107 4.23 -15.87 2.21
C HIS A 107 2.95 -15.48 2.96
N ARG A 108 2.66 -16.10 4.11
CA ARG A 108 1.46 -15.87 4.92
C ARG A 108 1.30 -14.43 5.46
N TRP A 109 2.37 -13.62 5.43
CA TRP A 109 2.34 -12.21 5.81
C TRP A 109 2.13 -11.24 4.64
N HIS A 110 2.12 -11.76 3.41
CA HIS A 110 2.08 -10.95 2.18
C HIS A 110 3.10 -9.80 2.17
N VAL A 111 4.33 -10.11 2.59
CA VAL A 111 5.47 -9.19 2.49
C VAL A 111 6.54 -9.84 1.63
N ALA A 112 6.99 -9.12 0.60
CA ALA A 112 8.08 -9.55 -0.25
C ALA A 112 9.41 -9.49 0.51
N PRO A 113 10.46 -10.22 0.07
CA PRO A 113 11.79 -10.16 0.69
C PRO A 113 12.36 -8.74 0.78
N GLY A 114 12.01 -7.86 -0.17
CA GLY A 114 12.40 -6.44 -0.19
C GLY A 114 11.64 -5.54 0.79
N GLY A 115 10.66 -6.07 1.53
CA GLY A 115 9.84 -5.33 2.50
C GLY A 115 8.59 -4.66 1.92
N SER A 116 8.40 -4.69 0.60
CA SER A 116 7.14 -4.24 -0.02
C SER A 116 6.03 -5.24 0.22
N LEU A 117 4.80 -4.76 0.40
CA LEU A 117 3.61 -5.59 0.50
C LEU A 117 3.29 -6.26 -0.84
N CYS A 118 2.91 -7.53 -0.79
CA CYS A 118 2.43 -8.30 -1.93
C CYS A 118 0.93 -8.08 -2.10
N LEU A 119 0.54 -6.93 -2.66
CA LEU A 119 -0.88 -6.53 -2.75
C LEU A 119 -1.56 -6.93 -4.07
N ILE A 120 -0.77 -7.34 -5.05
CA ILE A 120 -1.23 -7.82 -6.35
C ILE A 120 -1.04 -9.33 -6.36
N GLN A 121 -2.15 -10.05 -6.51
CA GLN A 121 -2.25 -11.48 -6.33
C GLN A 121 -2.64 -12.17 -7.63
N THR A 122 -3.26 -11.43 -8.56
CA THR A 122 -3.57 -11.91 -9.91
C THR A 122 -3.10 -10.93 -10.98
N GLU A 123 -2.90 -11.42 -12.21
CA GLU A 123 -2.48 -10.61 -13.36
C GLU A 123 -3.50 -9.51 -13.70
N GLY A 124 -4.77 -9.66 -13.29
CA GLY A 124 -5.84 -8.69 -13.51
C GLY A 124 -5.93 -7.59 -12.46
N ASP A 125 -5.11 -7.62 -11.40
CA ASP A 125 -5.20 -6.66 -10.29
C ASP A 125 -4.63 -5.28 -10.65
N TRP A 126 -3.92 -5.15 -11.77
CA TRP A 126 -3.35 -3.89 -12.22
C TRP A 126 -3.47 -3.69 -13.74
N SER A 127 -3.89 -2.49 -14.10
CA SER A 127 -3.85 -1.93 -15.44
C SER A 127 -3.40 -0.46 -15.34
N PRO A 128 -2.90 0.17 -16.42
CA PRO A 128 -2.58 1.60 -16.40
C PRO A 128 -3.74 2.51 -15.94
N GLU A 129 -4.97 2.06 -16.15
CA GLU A 129 -6.20 2.73 -15.76
C GLU A 129 -6.55 2.53 -14.27
N THR A 130 -5.94 1.54 -13.61
CA THR A 130 -6.17 1.25 -12.18
C THR A 130 -5.66 2.40 -11.32
N SER A 131 -6.51 2.90 -10.41
CA SER A 131 -6.11 3.91 -9.43
C SER A 131 -5.18 3.29 -8.36
N PRO A 132 -4.08 3.95 -7.96
CA PRO A 132 -3.24 3.48 -6.86
C PRO A 132 -3.98 3.36 -5.53
N VAL A 133 -5.14 4.02 -5.38
CA VAL A 133 -6.01 3.88 -4.20
C VAL A 133 -6.39 2.43 -3.94
N GLU A 134 -6.54 1.60 -4.97
CA GLU A 134 -6.79 0.15 -4.82
C GLU A 134 -5.67 -0.54 -4.02
N LEU A 135 -4.41 -0.15 -4.24
CA LEU A 135 -3.28 -0.67 -3.48
C LEU A 135 -3.29 -0.13 -2.05
N LEU A 136 -3.63 1.14 -1.85
CA LEU A 136 -3.69 1.73 -0.51
C LEU A 136 -4.84 1.13 0.33
N LEU A 137 -5.99 0.83 -0.28
CA LEU A 137 -7.08 0.06 0.33
C LEU A 137 -6.60 -1.31 0.80
N LYS A 138 -5.93 -2.06 -0.07
CA LYS A 138 -5.35 -3.36 0.30
C LYS A 138 -4.29 -3.24 1.39
N ALA A 139 -3.49 -2.17 1.41
CA ALA A 139 -2.52 -1.91 2.47
C ALA A 139 -3.18 -1.61 3.83
N ALA A 140 -4.32 -0.90 3.84
CA ALA A 140 -5.12 -0.72 5.05
C ALA A 140 -5.70 -2.06 5.54
N GLY A 141 -6.21 -2.90 4.63
CA GLY A 141 -6.65 -4.27 4.95
C GLY A 141 -5.53 -5.12 5.54
N TRP A 142 -4.36 -5.08 4.91
CA TRP A 142 -3.15 -5.75 5.39
C TRP A 142 -2.82 -5.35 6.84
N ARG A 143 -2.97 -4.08 7.23
CA ARG A 143 -2.69 -3.63 8.59
C ARG A 143 -3.58 -4.29 9.64
N ILE A 144 -4.84 -4.49 9.31
CA ILE A 144 -5.84 -5.13 10.18
C ILE A 144 -5.52 -6.62 10.30
N GLU A 145 -5.29 -7.28 9.17
CA GLU A 145 -4.89 -8.70 9.17
C GLU A 145 -3.56 -8.92 9.88
N TYR A 146 -2.63 -7.97 9.79
CA TYR A 146 -1.37 -8.00 10.53
C TYR A 146 -1.64 -7.93 12.04
N ALA A 147 -2.56 -7.09 12.51
CA ALA A 147 -2.94 -7.07 13.93
C ALA A 147 -3.53 -8.42 14.38
N LEU A 148 -4.41 -9.02 13.58
CA LEU A 148 -5.02 -10.32 13.87
C LEU A 148 -3.98 -11.45 13.92
N MET A 149 -3.01 -11.45 13.00
CA MET A 149 -1.87 -12.37 13.02
C MET A 149 -1.03 -12.20 14.29
N LYS A 150 -0.72 -10.96 14.70
CA LYS A 150 0.04 -10.69 15.93
C LYS A 150 -0.74 -11.04 17.20
N ALA A 151 -2.06 -10.98 17.16
CA ALA A 151 -2.94 -11.46 18.23
C ALA A 151 -3.09 -13.00 18.25
N GLY A 152 -2.59 -13.70 17.23
CA GLY A 152 -2.70 -15.17 17.12
C GLY A 152 -4.10 -15.66 16.80
N VAL A 153 -4.96 -14.80 16.25
CA VAL A 153 -6.37 -15.11 15.92
C VAL A 153 -6.50 -15.74 14.54
N VAL A 154 -5.54 -15.43 13.64
CA VAL A 154 -5.40 -16.06 12.33
C VAL A 154 -3.96 -16.51 12.13
N ASP A 155 -3.77 -17.62 11.42
CA ASP A 155 -2.45 -18.17 11.13
C ASP A 155 -1.85 -17.67 9.81
N SER A 156 -2.69 -17.13 8.93
CA SER A 156 -2.32 -16.56 7.63
C SER A 156 -3.26 -15.44 7.21
N MET A 157 -2.73 -14.43 6.52
CA MET A 157 -3.53 -13.41 5.86
C MET A 157 -4.28 -13.99 4.66
N THR A 158 -5.43 -13.40 4.36
CA THR A 158 -6.27 -13.72 3.20
C THR A 158 -5.55 -13.38 1.90
N THR A 159 -5.84 -14.11 0.82
CA THR A 159 -5.25 -13.82 -0.49
C THR A 159 -5.79 -12.52 -1.07
N ASN A 160 -7.09 -12.26 -0.97
CA ASN A 160 -7.73 -11.11 -1.62
C ASN A 160 -7.86 -9.87 -0.71
N GLY A 161 -7.44 -9.97 0.55
CA GLY A 161 -7.65 -8.93 1.56
C GLY A 161 -9.10 -8.86 2.05
N ILE A 162 -9.33 -8.04 3.07
CA ILE A 162 -10.66 -7.82 3.69
C ILE A 162 -11.42 -6.59 3.15
N VAL A 163 -10.95 -5.99 2.04
CA VAL A 163 -11.45 -4.70 1.54
C VAL A 163 -12.96 -4.78 1.29
N SER A 164 -13.40 -5.79 0.56
CA SER A 164 -14.83 -6.06 0.25
C SER A 164 -15.35 -7.35 0.88
N ASP A 165 -14.49 -8.14 1.52
CA ASP A 165 -14.85 -9.40 2.15
C ASP A 165 -14.96 -9.26 3.68
N PRO A 166 -16.15 -9.44 4.28
CA PRO A 166 -16.36 -9.34 5.72
C PRO A 166 -15.92 -10.58 6.50
N CYS A 167 -15.26 -11.56 5.87
CA CYS A 167 -14.95 -12.86 6.49
C CYS A 167 -14.17 -12.78 7.81
N LEU A 168 -13.38 -11.73 8.06
CA LEU A 168 -12.62 -11.55 9.29
C LEU A 168 -13.24 -10.58 10.29
N ASP A 169 -14.40 -9.98 10.00
CA ASP A 169 -15.00 -8.94 10.85
C ASP A 169 -15.32 -9.43 12.26
N HIS A 170 -15.86 -10.64 12.36
CA HIS A 170 -16.17 -11.27 13.64
C HIS A 170 -14.91 -11.51 14.49
N LEU A 171 -13.78 -11.82 13.84
CA LEU A 171 -12.51 -12.04 14.52
C LEU A 171 -11.90 -10.75 15.06
N ILE A 172 -12.16 -9.60 14.42
CA ILE A 172 -11.76 -8.28 14.94
C ILE A 172 -12.46 -8.01 16.26
N ALA A 173 -13.76 -8.29 16.34
CA ALA A 173 -14.54 -8.12 17.57
C ALA A 173 -14.07 -9.05 18.69
N ASP A 174 -13.77 -10.31 18.36
CA ASP A 174 -13.27 -11.31 19.32
C ASP A 174 -11.87 -10.93 19.84
N ALA A 175 -10.96 -10.51 18.96
CA ALA A 175 -9.60 -10.09 19.31
C ALA A 175 -9.59 -8.87 20.23
N ALA A 176 -10.55 -7.96 20.05
CA ALA A 176 -10.68 -6.74 20.84
C ALA A 176 -11.25 -6.96 22.25
N CYS A 177 -11.66 -8.18 22.59
CA CYS A 177 -12.17 -8.56 23.92
C CYS A 177 -11.13 -9.30 24.78
N GLN A 178 -9.95 -9.58 24.23
CA GLN A 178 -8.82 -10.21 24.95
C GLN A 178 -7.93 -9.16 25.61
#